data_AF-A0A820L9T6-F1
#
_entry.id   AF-A0A820L9T6-F1
#
_cell.length_a   1.000
_cell.length_b   1.000
_cell.length_c   1.000
_cell.angle_alpha   90.00
_cell.angle_beta   90.00
_cell.angle_gamma   90.00
#
_symmetry.space_group_name_H-M   'P 1'
#
loop_
_entity.id
_entity.type
_entity.pdbx_description
1 polymer ?
#
loop_
_entity_poly.entity_id
_entity_poly.type
_entity_poly.pdbx_seq_one_letter_code
_entity_poly.pdbx_strand_id
1 'polypeptide(L)'
;MADRIFKTFDRNKSGRLTFDEFISAYILLQNSLSPQVRLNFLLNHYAPNNGYITPTMGRRVIQDMSNLYGINTDYQQLWRNLEANHALQNGLVPQEAFTNYFINHPAYSSAFYNGVQVPIPPPSP
;
A
#
# COMPACT_ATOMS: atom_id res chain seq x y z
N MET A 1 -6.61 -18.74 -1.80
CA MET A 1 -5.71 -17.57 -1.80
C MET A 1 -6.33 -16.41 -2.57
N ALA A 2 -6.81 -16.67 -3.81
CA ALA A 2 -7.53 -15.71 -4.64
C ALA A 2 -8.71 -15.02 -3.92
N ASP A 3 -9.57 -15.76 -3.22
CA ASP A 3 -10.73 -15.18 -2.50
C ASP A 3 -10.35 -14.13 -1.43
N ARG A 4 -9.22 -14.34 -0.75
CA ARG A 4 -8.73 -13.39 0.26
C ARG A 4 -8.22 -12.12 -0.40
N ILE A 5 -7.39 -12.26 -1.44
CA ILE A 5 -6.90 -11.15 -2.24
C ILE A 5 -8.08 -10.36 -2.83
N PHE A 6 -9.05 -11.06 -3.41
CA PHE A 6 -10.26 -10.44 -3.95
C PHE A 6 -10.99 -9.62 -2.88
N LYS A 7 -11.29 -10.22 -1.72
CA LYS A 7 -11.97 -9.52 -0.61
C LYS A 7 -11.15 -8.36 -0.04
N THR A 8 -9.82 -8.43 -0.08
CA THR A 8 -8.93 -7.34 0.32
C THR A 8 -9.09 -6.12 -0.58
N PHE A 9 -9.24 -6.34 -1.88
CA PHE A 9 -9.34 -5.26 -2.87
C PHE A 9 -10.78 -4.90 -3.25
N ASP A 10 -11.80 -5.69 -2.91
CA ASP A 10 -13.23 -5.35 -3.04
C ASP A 10 -13.66 -4.43 -1.87
N ARG A 11 -13.29 -3.16 -1.96
CA ARG A 11 -13.37 -2.18 -0.87
C ARG A 11 -14.81 -1.79 -0.59
N ASN A 12 -15.59 -1.64 -1.66
CA ASN A 12 -17.01 -1.34 -1.58
C ASN A 12 -17.86 -2.59 -1.28
N LYS A 13 -17.24 -3.77 -1.18
CA LYS A 13 -17.89 -5.06 -0.91
C LYS A 13 -19.01 -5.37 -1.90
N SER A 14 -18.82 -4.96 -3.15
CA SER A 14 -19.82 -5.15 -4.20
C SER A 14 -19.82 -6.56 -4.78
N GLY A 15 -18.83 -7.39 -4.41
CA GLY A 15 -18.59 -8.69 -5.04
C GLY A 15 -17.97 -8.56 -6.44
N ARG A 16 -17.47 -7.37 -6.79
CA ARG A 16 -16.79 -7.05 -8.06
C ARG A 16 -15.63 -6.09 -7.78
N LEU A 17 -14.55 -6.20 -8.55
CA LEU A 17 -13.50 -5.19 -8.53
C LEU A 17 -13.82 -4.10 -9.55
N THR A 18 -13.88 -2.86 -9.09
CA THR A 18 -13.76 -1.68 -9.94
C THR A 18 -12.39 -1.65 -10.62
N PHE A 19 -12.23 -0.84 -11.67
CA PHE A 19 -10.94 -0.72 -12.37
C PHE A 19 -9.81 -0.34 -11.40
N ASP A 20 -10.04 0.61 -10.51
CA ASP A 20 -9.03 1.07 -9.55
C ASP A 20 -8.64 0.00 -8.52
N GLU A 21 -9.62 -0.81 -8.10
CA GLU A 21 -9.38 -1.96 -7.22
C GLU A 21 -8.53 -3.03 -7.90
N PHE A 22 -8.86 -3.33 -9.15
CA PHE A 22 -8.14 -4.30 -9.94
C PHE A 22 -6.69 -3.85 -10.20
N ILE A 23 -6.47 -2.58 -10.61
CA ILE A 23 -5.13 -2.07 -10.88
C ILE A 23 -4.25 -2.08 -9.62
N SER A 24 -4.81 -1.70 -8.47
CA SER A 24 -4.08 -1.73 -7.20
C SER A 24 -3.67 -3.15 -6.80
N ALA A 25 -4.58 -4.10 -6.95
CA ALA A 25 -4.31 -5.52 -6.73
C ALA A 25 -3.21 -6.02 -7.67
N TYR A 26 -3.37 -5.73 -8.97
CA TYR A 26 -2.44 -6.15 -10.01
C TYR A 26 -1.02 -5.64 -9.73
N ILE A 27 -0.85 -4.35 -9.45
CA ILE A 27 0.46 -3.73 -9.19
C ILE A 27 1.13 -4.34 -7.96
N LEU A 28 0.42 -4.47 -6.84
CA LEU A 28 1.01 -4.96 -5.59
C LEU A 28 1.43 -6.44 -5.69
N LEU A 29 0.72 -7.24 -6.48
CA LEU A 29 1.01 -8.66 -6.70
C LEU A 29 2.17 -8.91 -7.69
N GLN A 30 2.69 -7.89 -8.38
CA GLN A 30 3.83 -8.02 -9.30
C GLN A 30 5.16 -8.20 -8.55
N ASN A 31 5.39 -9.38 -7.95
CA ASN A 31 6.64 -9.67 -7.22
C ASN A 31 7.90 -9.66 -8.10
N SER A 32 7.76 -9.67 -9.42
CA SER A 32 8.87 -9.47 -10.38
C SER A 32 9.38 -8.02 -10.43
N LEU A 33 8.59 -7.06 -9.94
CA LEU A 33 8.97 -5.65 -9.86
C LEU A 33 9.54 -5.32 -8.48
N SER A 34 10.53 -4.43 -8.44
CA SER A 34 11.07 -3.97 -7.16
C SER A 34 9.99 -3.27 -6.32
N PRO A 35 10.09 -3.29 -4.98
CA PRO A 35 9.14 -2.59 -4.10
C PRO A 35 8.97 -1.12 -4.48
N GLN A 36 10.07 -0.44 -4.83
CA GLN A 36 10.08 0.95 -5.25
C GLN A 36 9.28 1.16 -6.54
N VAL A 37 9.45 0.30 -7.55
CA VAL A 37 8.71 0.40 -8.81
C VAL A 37 7.21 0.15 -8.59
N ARG A 38 6.84 -0.87 -7.82
CA ARG A 38 5.43 -1.14 -7.48
C ARG A 38 4.78 0.04 -6.77
N LEU A 39 5.46 0.60 -5.77
CA LEU A 39 4.92 1.71 -4.98
C LEU A 39 4.78 2.97 -5.83
N ASN A 40 5.75 3.26 -6.71
CA ASN A 40 5.65 4.36 -7.66
C ASN A 40 4.47 4.19 -8.64
N PHE A 41 4.25 2.99 -9.19
CA PHE A 41 3.09 2.73 -10.05
C PHE A 41 1.78 2.88 -9.31
N LEU A 42 1.69 2.38 -8.07
CA LEU A 42 0.49 2.51 -7.25
C LEU A 42 0.20 3.97 -6.89
N LEU A 43 1.23 4.75 -6.55
CA LEU A 43 1.08 6.18 -6.29
C LEU A 43 0.64 6.91 -7.55
N ASN A 44 1.26 6.66 -8.70
CA ASN A 44 0.88 7.28 -9.97
C ASN A 44 -0.54 6.92 -10.42
N HIS A 45 -1.08 5.77 -10.00
CA HIS A 45 -2.47 5.41 -10.25
C HIS A 45 -3.45 6.28 -9.46
N TYR A 46 -3.09 6.66 -8.23
CA TYR A 46 -3.93 7.48 -7.33
C TYR A 46 -3.59 8.98 -7.35
N ALA A 47 -2.42 9.35 -7.87
CA ALA A 47 -1.86 10.69 -7.85
C ALA A 47 -1.94 11.37 -9.22
N PRO A 48 -2.24 12.67 -9.27
CA PRO A 48 -1.81 13.49 -10.40
C PRO A 48 -0.28 13.43 -10.49
N ASN A 49 0.27 13.45 -11.71
CA ASN A 49 1.71 13.42 -11.96
C ASN A 49 2.40 14.75 -11.58
N ASN A 50 2.37 15.10 -10.29
CA ASN A 50 2.96 16.30 -9.72
C ASN A 50 4.04 15.99 -8.68
N GLY A 51 4.29 14.71 -8.37
CA GLY A 51 5.33 14.25 -7.45
C GLY A 51 4.99 14.41 -5.96
N TYR A 52 3.74 14.75 -5.61
CA TYR A 52 3.32 14.96 -4.22
C TYR A 52 2.11 14.11 -3.83
N ILE A 53 2.10 13.68 -2.58
CA ILE A 53 1.11 12.78 -2.00
C ILE A 53 0.29 13.55 -0.97
N THR A 54 -1.03 13.56 -1.17
CA THR A 54 -1.98 14.09 -0.19
C THR A 54 -2.23 13.07 0.93
N PRO A 55 -2.70 13.49 2.12
CA PRO A 55 -3.09 12.55 3.17
C PRO A 55 -4.11 11.52 2.71
N THR A 56 -5.10 11.90 1.91
CA THR A 56 -6.12 10.98 1.39
C THR A 56 -5.50 9.90 0.50
N MET A 57 -4.56 10.28 -0.37
CA MET A 57 -3.86 9.33 -1.25
C MET A 57 -2.90 8.43 -0.46
N GLY A 58 -2.17 8.99 0.49
CA GLY A 58 -1.30 8.21 1.38
C GLY A 58 -2.10 7.17 2.15
N ARG A 59 -3.25 7.56 2.72
CA ARG A 59 -4.16 6.65 3.42
C ARG A 59 -4.63 5.50 2.54
N ARG A 60 -5.04 5.79 1.30
CA ARG A 60 -5.47 4.80 0.31
C ARG A 60 -4.39 3.74 0.09
N VAL A 61 -3.18 4.18 -0.22
CA VAL A 61 -2.04 3.29 -0.51
C VAL A 61 -1.61 2.49 0.71
N ILE A 62 -1.53 3.14 1.88
CA ILE A 62 -1.20 2.46 3.14
C ILE A 62 -2.22 1.36 3.43
N GLN A 63 -3.52 1.67 3.34
CA GLN A 63 -4.57 0.68 3.58
C GLN A 63 -4.49 -0.52 2.62
N ASP A 64 -4.22 -0.29 1.33
CA ASP A 64 -4.07 -1.37 0.35
C ASP A 64 -2.90 -2.30 0.72
N MET A 65 -1.75 -1.73 1.09
CA MET A 65 -0.59 -2.49 1.54
C MET A 65 -0.86 -3.24 2.86
N SER A 66 -1.39 -2.54 3.87
CA SER A 66 -1.69 -3.12 5.19
C SER A 66 -2.65 -4.29 5.08
N ASN A 67 -3.72 -4.15 4.29
CA ASN A 67 -4.72 -5.19 4.13
C ASN A 67 -4.19 -6.39 3.33
N LEU A 68 -3.36 -6.14 2.30
CA LEU A 68 -2.76 -7.22 1.52
C LEU A 68 -1.76 -8.04 2.35
N TYR A 69 -0.92 -7.36 3.13
CA TYR A 69 0.16 -7.99 3.89
C TYR A 69 -0.24 -8.38 5.33
N GLY A 70 -1.46 -8.06 5.76
CA GLY A 70 -1.92 -8.34 7.12
C GLY A 70 -1.20 -7.52 8.20
N ILE A 71 -0.72 -6.32 7.86
CA ILE A 71 0.03 -5.46 8.77
C ILE A 71 -0.95 -4.61 9.58
N ASN A 72 -0.98 -4.82 10.90
CA ASN A 72 -1.71 -3.92 11.79
C ASN A 72 -1.08 -2.52 11.76
N THR A 73 -1.85 -1.53 11.33
CA THR A 73 -1.34 -0.22 10.96
C THR A 73 -2.07 0.89 11.69
N ASP A 74 -1.33 1.67 12.48
CA ASP A 74 -1.79 2.99 12.93
C ASP A 74 -1.44 4.03 11.87
N TYR A 75 -2.41 4.34 11.01
CA TYR A 75 -2.25 5.34 9.96
C TYR A 75 -1.86 6.72 10.51
N GLN A 76 -2.44 7.14 11.63
CA GLN A 76 -2.20 8.49 12.16
C GLN A 76 -0.76 8.60 12.68
N GLN A 77 -0.27 7.55 13.35
CA GLN A 77 1.12 7.52 13.79
C GLN A 77 2.08 7.46 12.60
N LEU A 78 1.83 6.59 11.61
CA LEU A 78 2.67 6.50 10.41
C LEU A 78 2.73 7.82 9.65
N TRP A 79 1.57 8.46 9.42
CA TRP A 79 1.49 9.70 8.68
C TRP A 79 2.23 10.83 9.40
N ARG A 80 2.04 10.97 10.72
CA ARG A 80 2.80 11.95 11.52
C ARG A 80 4.30 11.71 11.49
N ASN A 81 4.75 10.45 11.56
CA ASN A 81 6.16 10.13 11.44
C ASN A 81 6.69 10.52 10.06
N LEU A 82 5.90 10.31 9.02
CA LEU A 82 6.28 10.64 7.65
C LEU A 82 6.37 12.16 7.45
N GLU A 83 5.43 12.93 8.00
CA GLU A 83 5.46 14.40 7.99
C GLU A 83 6.63 14.97 8.82
N ALA A 84 6.91 14.40 9.99
CA ALA A 84 7.98 14.90 10.88
C ALA A 84 9.39 14.67 10.33
N ASN A 85 9.59 13.61 9.53
CA ASN A 85 10.90 13.21 9.03
C ASN A 85 11.20 13.70 7.60
N HIS A 86 10.27 14.42 6.95
CA HIS A 86 10.41 14.86 5.57
C HIS A 86 9.98 16.31 5.39
N ALA A 87 10.73 17.09 4.61
CA ALA A 87 10.39 18.47 4.29
C ALA A 87 9.11 18.50 3.46
N LEU A 88 7.98 18.83 4.09
CA LEU A 88 6.72 19.04 3.41
C LEU A 88 6.84 20.24 2.47
N GLN A 89 6.33 20.09 1.24
CA GLN A 89 6.13 21.24 0.35
C GLN A 89 4.64 21.53 0.28
N ASN A 90 4.23 22.72 0.72
CA ASN A 90 2.83 23.14 0.79
C ASN A 90 1.92 22.17 1.58
N GLY A 91 2.48 21.53 2.62
CA GLY A 91 1.74 20.54 3.44
C GLY A 91 1.54 19.18 2.76
N LEU A 92 2.23 18.92 1.64
CA LEU A 92 2.20 17.65 0.94
C LEU A 92 3.53 16.91 1.08
N VAL A 93 3.43 15.58 1.02
CA VAL A 93 4.56 14.66 1.13
C VAL A 93 5.15 14.42 -0.26
N PRO A 94 6.47 14.58 -0.49
CA PRO A 94 7.08 14.15 -1.75
C PRO A 94 6.92 12.64 -1.98
N GLN A 95 6.57 12.23 -3.20
CA GLN A 95 6.38 10.82 -3.58
C GLN A 95 7.63 9.97 -3.31
N GLU A 96 8.82 10.52 -3.55
CA GLU A 96 10.08 9.86 -3.25
C GLU A 96 10.24 9.62 -1.74
N ALA A 97 9.93 10.61 -0.90
CA ALA A 97 9.97 10.49 0.54
C ALA A 97 9.01 9.40 1.05
N PHE A 98 7.77 9.40 0.54
CA PHE A 98 6.80 8.35 0.85
C PHE A 98 7.34 6.97 0.48
N THR A 99 7.88 6.83 -0.73
CA THR A 99 8.39 5.57 -1.23
C THR A 99 9.58 5.07 -0.41
N ASN A 100 10.56 5.94 -0.17
CA ASN A 100 11.74 5.62 0.64
C ASN A 100 11.37 5.25 2.08
N TYR A 101 10.36 5.88 2.66
CA TYR A 101 9.86 5.53 3.98
C TYR A 101 9.36 4.07 4.01
N PHE A 102 8.47 3.68 3.10
CA PHE A 102 7.84 2.35 3.13
C PHE A 102 8.77 1.21 2.71
N ILE A 103 9.68 1.43 1.77
CA ILE A 103 10.65 0.38 1.38
C ILE A 103 11.68 0.08 2.48
N ASN A 104 11.88 1.01 3.43
CA ASN A 104 12.78 0.86 4.57
C ASN A 104 12.03 0.60 5.89
N HIS A 105 10.71 0.73 5.92
CA HIS A 105 9.93 0.52 7.13
C HIS A 105 9.94 -0.97 7.52
N PRO A 106 10.28 -1.36 8.77
CA PRO A 106 10.49 -2.76 9.15
C PRO A 106 9.31 -3.69 8.82
N ALA A 107 8.08 -3.24 9.07
CA ALA A 107 6.88 -4.01 8.79
C ALA A 107 6.57 -4.17 7.28
N TYR A 108 6.85 -3.15 6.46
CA TYR A 108 6.45 -3.14 5.05
C TYR A 108 7.55 -3.67 4.14
N SER A 109 8.81 -3.29 4.39
CA SER A 109 9.98 -3.77 3.66
C SER A 109 10.01 -5.29 3.57
N SER A 110 9.92 -5.97 4.72
CA SER A 110 9.86 -7.43 4.82
C SER A 110 8.69 -8.01 4.00
N ALA A 111 7.51 -7.39 4.06
CA ALA A 111 6.33 -7.87 3.34
C ALA A 111 6.46 -7.71 1.81
N PHE A 112 7.10 -6.64 1.34
CA PHE A 112 7.36 -6.47 -0.09
C PHE A 112 8.29 -7.53 -0.67
N TYR A 113 9.32 -7.95 0.08
CA TYR A 113 10.28 -8.96 -0.37
C TYR A 113 9.78 -10.39 -0.17
N ASN A 114 9.04 -10.64 0.90
CA ASN A 114 8.51 -11.97 1.23
C ASN A 114 7.17 -12.27 0.53
N GLY A 115 6.56 -11.28 -0.15
CA GLY A 115 5.27 -11.40 -0.78
C GLY A 115 4.11 -11.55 0.22
N VAL A 116 2.93 -11.95 -0.27
CA VAL A 116 1.74 -12.18 0.57
C VAL A 116 2.00 -13.36 1.51
N GLN A 117 2.37 -13.07 2.75
CA GLN A 117 2.48 -14.07 3.83
C GLN A 117 1.09 -14.37 4.35
N VAL A 118 0.57 -15.54 4.03
CA VAL A 118 -0.76 -15.96 4.43
C VAL A 118 -0.63 -16.81 5.69
N PRO A 119 -1.15 -16.40 6.86
CA PRO A 119 -1.35 -17.32 7.96
C PRO A 119 -2.24 -18.45 7.46
N ILE A 120 -1.73 -19.69 7.54
CA ILE A 120 -2.53 -20.89 7.34
C ILE A 120 -3.59 -20.84 8.45
N PRO A 121 -4.90 -20.76 8.14
CA PRO A 121 -5.89 -20.94 9.19
C PRO A 121 -5.65 -22.30 9.84
N PRO A 122 -5.82 -22.44 11.17
CA PRO A 122 -5.75 -23.74 11.80
C PRO A 122 -6.69 -24.71 11.05
N PRO A 123 -6.31 -25.99 10.92
CA PRO A 123 -7.17 -26.97 10.26
C PRO A 123 -8.57 -26.88 10.89
N SER A 124 -9.60 -26.85 10.03
CA SER A 124 -10.98 -26.93 10.50
C SER A 124 -11.12 -28.18 11.37
N PRO A 125 -11.83 -28.11 12.52
CA PRO A 125 -12.06 -29.27 13.37
C PRO A 125 -12.81 -30.38 12.64
#